data_AF-A0A957C1X2-F1
#
_entry.id   AF-A0A957C1X2-F1
#
_cell.length_a   1.000
_cell.length_b   1.000
_cell.length_c   1.000
_cell.angle_alpha   90.00
_cell.angle_beta   90.00
_cell.angle_gamma   90.00
#
_symmetry.space_group_name_H-M   'P 1'
#
loop_
_entity.id
_entity.type
_entity.pdbx_description
1 polymer ?
#
loop_
_entity_poly.entity_id
_entity_poly.type
_entity_poly.pdbx_seq_one_letter_code
_entity_poly.pdbx_strand_id
1 'polypeptide(L)'
;MLSKRWTRDFTVSEEDVEYLINTLLEKETPMTTPELSLLLIEQRLQAERQALEEKYKDSRIYIPAEKYAVGDRLIFTEMEMATATVEAVRSGNNESYGEFEV
;
A
#
# COMPACT_ATOMS: atom_id res chain seq x y z
N MET A 1 8.42 4.65 -8.08
CA MET A 1 8.89 3.29 -7.73
C MET A 1 8.09 2.19 -8.42
N LEU A 2 6.75 2.19 -8.33
CA LEU A 2 5.88 1.21 -8.99
C LEU A 2 6.09 1.10 -10.52
N SER A 3 6.14 2.24 -11.23
CA SER A 3 6.32 2.25 -12.68
C SER A 3 7.62 1.55 -13.15
N LYS A 4 8.75 1.77 -12.44
CA LYS A 4 10.01 1.11 -12.76
C LYS A 4 9.93 -0.41 -12.60
N ARG A 5 9.26 -0.90 -11.55
CA ARG A 5 9.12 -2.33 -11.26
C ARG A 5 8.36 -3.05 -12.37
N TRP A 6 7.25 -2.47 -12.82
CA TRP A 6 6.43 -3.00 -13.91
C TRP A 6 7.12 -2.92 -15.28
N THR A 7 7.95 -1.90 -15.54
CA THR A 7 8.61 -1.75 -16.85
C THR A 7 9.96 -2.47 -16.97
N ARG A 8 10.69 -2.68 -15.86
CA ARG A 8 12.06 -3.24 -15.91
C ARG A 8 12.19 -4.63 -15.32
N ASP A 9 11.39 -4.95 -14.31
CA ASP A 9 11.57 -6.16 -13.49
C ASP A 9 10.37 -7.11 -13.63
N PHE A 10 9.42 -6.81 -14.52
CA PHE A 10 8.27 -7.66 -14.73
C PHE A 10 8.69 -9.00 -15.32
N THR A 11 8.37 -10.06 -14.58
CA THR A 11 8.44 -11.44 -15.03
C THR A 11 7.13 -12.14 -14.71
N VAL A 12 6.76 -13.08 -15.57
CA VAL A 12 5.63 -13.97 -15.34
C VAL A 12 6.08 -15.06 -14.37
N SER A 13 5.40 -15.20 -13.24
CA SER A 13 5.67 -16.23 -12.24
C SER A 13 4.83 -17.49 -12.50
N GLU A 14 5.14 -18.59 -11.81
CA GLU A 14 4.30 -19.80 -11.85
C GLU A 14 2.88 -19.55 -11.31
N GLU A 15 2.76 -18.74 -10.26
CA GLU A 15 1.46 -18.33 -9.70
C GLU A 15 0.59 -17.58 -10.72
N ASP A 16 1.20 -16.74 -11.56
CA ASP A 16 0.48 -16.05 -12.64
C ASP A 16 -0.10 -17.05 -13.64
N VAL A 17 0.70 -18.07 -14.00
CA VAL A 17 0.30 -19.11 -14.95
C VAL A 17 -0.83 -19.95 -14.37
N GLU A 18 -0.72 -20.34 -13.11
CA GLU A 18 -1.77 -21.09 -12.40
C GLU A 18 -3.08 -20.28 -12.33
N TYR A 19 -3.01 -18.99 -12.00
CA TYR A 19 -4.17 -18.10 -12.00
C TYR A 19 -4.85 -18.02 -13.38
N LEU A 20 -4.07 -17.86 -14.45
CA LEU A 20 -4.60 -17.79 -15.82
C LEU A 20 -5.21 -19.13 -16.26
N ILE A 21 -4.58 -20.26 -15.90
CA ILE A 21 -5.12 -21.60 -16.17
C ILE A 21 -6.45 -21.80 -15.47
N ASN A 22 -6.53 -21.49 -14.17
CA ASN A 22 -7.77 -21.61 -13.41
C ASN A 22 -8.88 -20.73 -14.01
N THR A 23 -8.55 -19.49 -14.39
CA THR A 23 -9.53 -18.59 -15.01
C THR A 23 -10.03 -19.12 -16.37
N LEU A 24 -9.14 -19.68 -17.19
CA LEU A 24 -9.52 -20.30 -18.48
C LEU A 24 -10.39 -21.53 -18.28
N LEU A 25 -10.11 -22.35 -17.26
CA LEU A 25 -10.93 -23.50 -16.90
C LEU A 25 -12.32 -23.08 -16.42
N GLU A 26 -12.42 -22.04 -15.58
CA GLU A 26 -13.69 -21.52 -15.08
C GLU A 26 -14.55 -20.89 -16.18
N LYS A 27 -13.93 -20.17 -17.12
CA LYS A 27 -14.63 -19.49 -18.22
C LYS A 27 -14.95 -20.40 -19.40
N GLU A 28 -14.33 -21.58 -19.47
CA GLU A 28 -14.44 -22.57 -20.55
C GLU A 28 -14.30 -21.99 -21.98
N THR A 29 -13.64 -20.83 -22.11
CA THR A 29 -13.54 -20.07 -23.36
C THR A 29 -12.09 -19.66 -23.63
N PRO A 30 -11.58 -19.91 -24.84
CA PRO A 30 -10.25 -19.44 -25.23
C PRO A 30 -10.17 -17.91 -25.18
N MET A 31 -9.13 -17.38 -24.55
CA MET A 31 -8.82 -15.96 -24.50
C MET A 31 -7.57 -15.66 -25.32
N THR A 32 -7.53 -14.48 -25.92
CA THR A 32 -6.38 -13.98 -26.66
C THR A 32 -5.26 -13.53 -25.71
N THR A 33 -4.02 -13.47 -26.20
CA THR A 33 -2.88 -12.98 -25.40
C THR A 33 -3.09 -11.59 -24.80
N PRO A 34 -3.68 -10.59 -25.51
CA PRO A 34 -3.99 -9.30 -24.90
C PRO A 34 -4.99 -9.39 -23.75
N GLU A 35 -6.03 -10.22 -23.87
CA GLU A 35 -7.03 -10.40 -22.80
C GLU A 35 -6.43 -11.08 -21.57
N LEU A 36 -5.60 -12.10 -21.77
CA LEU A 36 -4.86 -12.76 -20.68
C LEU A 36 -3.87 -11.80 -20.00
N SER A 37 -3.20 -10.95 -20.78
CA SER A 37 -2.28 -9.94 -20.25
C SER A 37 -3.02 -8.94 -19.36
N LEU A 38 -4.19 -8.44 -19.81
CA LEU A 38 -4.99 -7.51 -19.03
C LEU A 38 -5.47 -8.14 -17.72
N LEU A 39 -6.00 -9.37 -17.81
CA LEU A 39 -6.46 -10.13 -16.65
C LEU A 39 -5.34 -10.31 -15.61
N LEU A 40 -4.13 -10.65 -16.05
CA LEU A 40 -2.98 -10.79 -15.15
C LEU A 40 -2.60 -9.47 -14.48
N ILE A 41 -2.56 -8.38 -15.25
CA ILE A 41 -2.23 -7.04 -14.72
C ILE A 41 -3.26 -6.64 -13.66
N GLU A 42 -4.55 -6.82 -13.93
CA GLU A 42 -5.62 -6.50 -13.00
C GLU A 42 -5.52 -7.29 -11.70
N GLN A 43 -5.27 -8.60 -11.79
CA GLN A 43 -5.09 -9.46 -10.63
C GLN A 43 -3.91 -9.01 -9.76
N ARG A 44 -2.76 -8.71 -10.36
CA ARG A 44 -1.57 -8.27 -9.63
C ARG A 44 -1.77 -6.90 -8.99
N LEU A 45 -2.40 -5.96 -9.68
CA LEU A 45 -2.76 -4.65 -9.12
C LEU A 45 -3.72 -4.79 -7.94
N GLN A 46 -4.67 -5.73 -8.01
CA GLN A 46 -5.59 -5.99 -6.92
C GLN A 46 -4.88 -6.59 -5.70
N ALA A 47 -3.99 -7.58 -5.91
CA ALA A 47 -3.20 -8.18 -4.85
C ALA A 47 -2.26 -7.15 -4.18
N GLU A 48 -1.60 -6.29 -4.97
CA GLU A 48 -0.79 -5.20 -4.45
C GLU A 48 -1.59 -4.23 -3.61
N ARG A 49 -2.80 -3.86 -4.06
CA ARG A 49 -3.70 -2.97 -3.29
C ARG A 49 -4.10 -3.60 -1.98
N GLN A 50 -4.50 -4.87 -1.98
CA GLN A 50 -4.87 -5.60 -0.76
C GLN A 50 -3.69 -5.71 0.21
N ALA A 51 -2.49 -5.97 -0.29
CA ALA A 51 -1.29 -6.01 0.54
C ALA A 51 -0.96 -4.65 1.18
N LEU A 52 -1.16 -3.55 0.44
CA LEU A 52 -0.99 -2.19 0.98
C LEU A 52 -2.08 -1.86 2.00
N GLU A 53 -3.33 -2.18 1.71
CA GLU A 53 -4.45 -1.99 2.64
C GLU A 53 -4.21 -2.74 3.96
N GLU A 54 -3.83 -4.01 3.90
CA GLU A 54 -3.55 -4.79 5.11
C GLU A 54 -2.31 -4.27 5.85
N LYS A 55 -1.27 -3.85 5.13
CA LYS A 55 -0.06 -3.25 5.74
C LYS A 55 -0.39 -1.98 6.52
N TYR A 56 -1.38 -1.21 6.08
CA TYR A 56 -1.69 0.12 6.62
C TYR A 56 -3.03 0.23 7.36
N LYS A 57 -3.73 -0.89 7.53
CA LYS A 57 -5.10 -0.98 8.08
C LYS A 57 -5.32 -0.23 9.40
N ASP A 58 -4.34 -0.30 10.29
CA ASP A 58 -4.39 0.32 11.62
C ASP A 58 -3.41 1.50 11.74
N SER A 59 -3.06 2.12 10.62
CA SER A 59 -2.11 3.24 10.58
C SER A 59 -2.71 4.48 9.96
N ARG A 60 -2.33 5.65 10.49
CA ARG A 60 -2.85 6.96 10.09
C ARG A 60 -1.74 7.75 9.42
N ILE A 61 -2.08 8.54 8.39
CA ILE A 61 -1.11 9.46 7.81
C ILE A 61 -0.78 10.55 8.83
N TYR A 62 0.50 10.82 9.04
CA TYR A 62 0.94 11.90 9.91
C TYR A 62 0.66 13.26 9.26
N ILE A 63 -0.09 14.09 9.98
CA ILE A 63 -0.43 15.47 9.65
C ILE A 63 -0.02 16.29 10.89
N PRO A 64 0.96 17.21 10.78
CA PRO A 64 1.48 17.96 11.92
C PRO A 64 0.42 18.76 12.72
N ALA A 65 -0.72 19.07 12.11
CA ALA A 65 -1.82 19.79 12.75
C ALA A 65 -2.77 18.89 13.57
N GLU A 66 -2.69 17.57 13.43
CA GLU A 66 -3.50 16.62 14.20
C GLU A 66 -2.82 16.24 15.53
N LYS A 67 -3.62 15.70 16.45
CA LYS A 67 -3.14 15.13 17.71
C LYS A 67 -3.12 13.61 17.63
N TYR A 68 -2.18 12.99 18.33
CA TYR A 68 -1.96 11.56 18.34
C TYR A 68 -1.85 11.03 19.76
N ALA A 69 -2.30 9.80 19.97
CA ALA A 69 -2.20 9.12 21.26
C ALA A 69 -1.03 8.13 21.27
N VAL A 70 -0.54 7.83 22.47
CA VAL A 70 0.44 6.74 22.67
C VAL A 70 -0.15 5.43 22.14
N GLY A 71 0.61 4.74 21.30
CA GLY A 71 0.18 3.53 20.60
C GLY A 71 -0.33 3.75 19.17
N ASP A 72 -0.57 4.99 18.74
CA ASP A 72 -0.97 5.26 17.35
C ASP A 72 0.17 4.90 16.39
N ARG A 73 -0.17 4.16 15.32
CA ARG A 73 0.76 3.89 14.21
C ARG A 73 0.60 4.96 13.14
N LEU A 74 1.70 5.60 12.78
CA LEU A 74 1.71 6.73 11.86
C LEU A 74 2.52 6.42 10.61
N ILE A 75 2.04 6.87 9.46
CA ILE A 75 2.72 6.81 8.17
C ILE A 75 3.20 8.22 7.80
N PHE A 76 4.49 8.34 7.50
CA PHE A 76 5.11 9.58 7.04
C PHE A 76 5.27 9.55 5.52
N THR A 77 4.37 10.21 4.80
CA THR A 77 4.37 10.23 3.33
C THR A 77 5.62 10.91 2.76
N GLU A 78 6.10 11.97 3.42
CA GLU A 78 7.32 12.70 3.05
C GLU A 78 8.62 11.95 3.38
N MET A 79 8.53 10.86 4.16
CA MET A 79 9.67 10.03 4.55
C MET A 79 9.57 8.62 3.94
N GLU A 80 9.28 8.56 2.63
CA GLU A 80 9.21 7.29 1.89
C GLU A 80 8.20 6.27 2.48
N MET A 81 7.07 6.76 3.00
CA MET A 81 6.07 5.95 3.70
C MET A 81 6.63 5.23 4.94
N ALA A 82 7.61 5.83 5.62
CA ALA A 82 8.11 5.33 6.90
C ALA A 82 6.95 5.17 7.89
N THR A 83 7.00 4.10 8.68
CA THR A 83 5.99 3.82 9.70
C THR A 83 6.62 3.96 11.08
N ALA A 84 5.92 4.61 12.00
CA ALA A 84 6.34 4.74 13.40
C ALA A 84 5.16 4.50 14.34
N THR A 85 5.46 4.33 15.63
CA THR A 85 4.45 4.25 16.69
C THR A 85 4.72 5.34 17.71
N VAL A 86 3.68 6.02 18.17
CA VAL A 86 3.82 7.05 19.20
C VAL A 86 4.13 6.39 20.54
N GLU A 87 5.32 6.61 21.09
CA GLU A 87 5.74 6.03 22.38
C GLU A 87 5.39 6.92 23.57
N ALA A 88 5.36 8.24 23.39
CA ALA A 88 5.04 9.22 24.43
C ALA A 88 4.48 10.50 23.81
N VAL A 89 3.72 11.27 24.59
CA VAL A 89 3.22 12.60 24.23
C VAL A 89 3.59 13.58 25.34
N ARG A 90 4.15 14.73 24.98
CA ARG A 90 4.52 15.81 25.92
C ARG A 90 3.81 17.10 25.54
N SER A 91 3.33 17.83 26.55
CA SER A 91 2.78 19.18 26.35
C SER A 91 3.92 20.18 26.12
N GLY A 92 3.93 20.82 24.97
CA GLY A 92 4.78 21.94 24.62
C GLY A 92 4.02 23.27 24.76
N ASN A 93 4.73 24.31 25.20
CA ASN A 93 4.23 25.68 25.15
C ASN A 93 5.22 26.50 24.33
N ASN A 94 4.80 26.96 23.14
CA ASN A 94 5.61 27.81 22.28
C ASN A 94 5.04 29.22 22.36
N GLU A 95 5.83 30.18 22.83
CA GLU A 95 5.42 31.58 22.99
C GLU A 95 4.86 32.21 21.70
N SER A 96 5.20 31.67 20.53
CA SER A 96 4.70 32.13 19.22
C SER A 96 3.43 31.42 18.73
N TYR A 97 3.09 30.22 19.25
CA TYR A 97 2.01 29.36 18.73
C TYR A 97 1.01 28.87 19.81
N GLY A 98 1.27 29.10 21.09
CA GLY A 98 0.45 28.61 22.20
C GLY A 98 0.77 27.18 22.62
N GLU A 99 -0.20 26.51 23.25
CA GLU A 99 -0.10 25.10 23.68
C GLU A 99 -0.15 24.15 22.48
N PHE A 100 0.77 23.19 22.42
CA PHE A 100 0.81 22.11 21.43
C PHE A 100 1.28 20.81 22.08
N GLU A 101 1.04 19.67 21.44
CA GLU A 101 1.51 18.35 21.89
C GLU A 101 2.59 17.83 20.94
N VAL A 102 3.64 17.21 21.47
CA VAL A 102 4.81 16.68 20.74
C VAL A 102 5.23 15.31 21.22
#